data_AF-A0A1L7XM45-F1
#
_entry.id   AF-A0A1L7XM45-F1
#
_cell.length_a   1.000
_cell.length_b   1.000
_cell.length_c   1.000
_cell.angle_alpha   90.00
_cell.angle_beta   90.00
_cell.angle_gamma   90.00
#
_symmetry.space_group_name_H-M   'P 1'
#
loop_
_entity.id
_entity.type
_entity.pdbx_description
1 polymer ?
#
loop_
_entity_poly.entity_id
_entity_poly.type
_entity_poly.pdbx_seq_one_letter_code
_entity_poly.pdbx_strand_id
1 'polypeptide(L)'
;MAFFPRYLTADEEAQIHQQLQGDIWRRNNQVLWSGILRDEAQRWADEHEMQTLTTVMGPLMDRSHPLCLRNQKSRDAWGKYVKGASAVFAWYISRGERVTVLSPPPPERFHPSGGTNYQAIEEPIVKGELGTNTVLRIEMVHPTVKGAENIYYQIWPVDETTTWTAKFGELNAQKRRWRMVKKVKTLSNKLGDTDITKATQQYGVEHGPISPHQEAKEEAKETAERKKKEKKKKKKMAKNEEKEKEEEKKGKIKEKKKKRKKKAKEEKAKK
;
A
#
# COMPACT_ATOMS: atom_id res chain seq x y z
N MET A 1 11.32 10.93 14.56
CA MET A 1 10.55 9.83 15.18
C MET A 1 9.14 9.87 14.59
N ALA A 2 8.55 8.74 14.22
CA ALA A 2 7.21 8.72 13.64
C ALA A 2 6.17 8.44 14.73
N PHE A 3 5.41 9.48 15.10
CA PHE A 3 4.44 9.40 16.20
C PHE A 3 3.07 8.90 15.72
N PHE A 4 2.53 7.86 16.36
CA PHE A 4 1.22 7.26 16.03
C PHE A 4 0.21 7.41 17.19
N PRO A 5 -0.20 8.64 17.54
CA PRO A 5 -1.03 8.94 18.74
C PRO A 5 -2.41 8.26 18.72
N ARG A 6 -2.87 7.86 17.54
CA ARG A 6 -4.15 7.18 17.38
C ARG A 6 -4.14 5.75 17.96
N TYR A 7 -2.95 5.16 18.12
CA TYR A 7 -2.80 3.76 18.49
C TYR A 7 -1.95 3.55 19.74
N LEU A 8 -0.92 4.37 19.96
CA LEU A 8 0.03 4.23 21.07
C LEU A 8 0.03 5.48 21.95
N THR A 9 0.28 5.26 23.24
CA THR A 9 0.78 6.29 24.14
C THR A 9 2.26 6.59 23.85
N ALA A 10 2.76 7.74 24.30
CA ALA A 10 4.16 8.11 24.11
C ALA A 10 5.13 7.08 24.71
N ASP A 11 4.82 6.55 25.90
CA ASP A 11 5.66 5.56 26.58
C ASP A 11 5.70 4.22 25.84
N GLU A 12 4.55 3.75 25.33
CA GLU A 12 4.49 2.54 24.52
C GLU A 12 5.29 2.67 23.23
N GLU A 13 5.19 3.82 22.57
CA GLU A 13 5.94 4.08 21.35
C GLU A 13 7.44 4.15 21.61
N ALA A 14 7.86 4.83 22.68
CA ALA A 14 9.25 4.91 23.09
C ALA A 14 9.84 3.51 23.38
N GLN A 15 9.11 2.65 24.08
CA GLN A 15 9.54 1.27 24.33
C GLN A 15 9.67 0.45 23.05
N ILE A 16 8.73 0.60 22.11
CA ILE A 16 8.80 -0.08 20.80
C ILE A 16 10.02 0.41 20.01
N HIS A 17 10.28 1.72 20.00
CA HIS A 17 11.46 2.27 19.35
C HIS A 17 12.76 1.74 19.96
N GLN A 18 12.86 1.68 21.29
CA GLN A 18 14.02 1.13 21.98
C GLN A 18 14.25 -0.33 21.58
N GLN A 19 13.20 -1.15 21.55
CA GLN A 19 13.27 -2.53 21.13
C GLN A 19 13.76 -2.67 19.67
N LEU A 20 13.26 -1.85 18.76
CA LEU A 20 13.62 -1.88 17.33
C LEU A 20 14.97 -1.22 17.01
N GLN A 21 15.52 -0.40 17.93
CA GLN A 21 16.87 0.16 17.82
C GLN A 21 17.94 -0.78 18.39
N GLY A 22 17.54 -1.79 19.17
CA GLY A 22 18.46 -2.78 19.68
C GLY A 22 18.98 -3.76 18.62
N ASP A 23 19.82 -4.70 19.07
CA ASP A 23 20.55 -5.65 18.21
C ASP A 23 19.65 -6.65 17.48
N ILE A 24 18.36 -6.72 17.84
CA ILE A 24 17.42 -7.63 17.20
C ILE A 24 17.14 -7.23 15.75
N TRP A 25 17.28 -5.96 15.36
CA TRP A 25 16.88 -5.51 14.03
C TRP A 25 17.88 -5.89 12.94
N ARG A 26 17.49 -6.76 12.01
CA ARG A 26 18.31 -7.15 10.85
C ARG A 26 17.82 -6.45 9.58
N ARG A 27 18.56 -5.45 9.11
CA ARG A 27 18.16 -4.64 7.94
C ARG A 27 17.80 -5.52 6.73
N ASN A 28 16.67 -5.22 6.07
CA ASN A 28 16.15 -5.89 4.87
C ASN A 28 15.72 -7.35 5.06
N ASN A 29 15.65 -7.84 6.30
CA ASN A 29 15.19 -9.21 6.64
C ASN A 29 13.80 -9.18 7.27
N GLN A 30 12.94 -8.23 6.89
CA GLN A 30 11.60 -8.10 7.46
C GLN A 30 10.55 -8.78 6.58
N VAL A 31 9.61 -9.44 7.25
CA VAL A 31 8.46 -10.10 6.62
C VAL A 31 7.17 -9.49 7.14
N LEU A 32 6.37 -9.00 6.19
CA LEU A 32 4.97 -8.68 6.37
C LEU A 32 4.12 -9.83 5.84
N TRP A 33 2.87 -9.91 6.25
CA TRP A 33 1.97 -10.94 5.73
C TRP A 33 0.52 -10.50 5.76
N SER A 34 -0.24 -11.01 4.80
CA SER A 34 -1.69 -10.80 4.72
C SER A 34 -2.38 -12.06 4.24
N GLY A 35 -3.52 -12.39 4.84
CA GLY A 35 -4.33 -13.53 4.42
C GLY A 35 -3.80 -14.92 4.78
N ILE A 36 -2.54 -15.10 5.16
CA ILE A 36 -2.02 -16.37 5.69
C ILE A 36 -2.19 -16.48 7.20
N LEU A 37 -2.01 -17.68 7.78
CA LEU A 37 -2.08 -17.85 9.24
C LEU A 37 -0.81 -17.30 9.90
N ARG A 38 -0.92 -16.76 11.12
CA ARG A 38 0.22 -16.22 11.86
C ARG A 38 1.34 -17.26 12.02
N ASP A 39 0.99 -18.48 12.42
CA ASP A 39 1.99 -19.50 12.74
C ASP A 39 2.65 -20.05 11.46
N GLU A 40 1.95 -19.99 10.33
CA GLU A 40 2.52 -20.26 9.01
C GLU A 40 3.50 -19.15 8.58
N ALA A 41 3.11 -17.88 8.74
CA ALA A 41 3.98 -16.75 8.46
C ALA A 41 5.25 -16.76 9.33
N GLN A 42 5.10 -17.09 10.62
CA GLN A 42 6.22 -17.16 11.55
C GLN A 42 7.17 -18.29 11.19
N ARG A 43 6.65 -19.50 10.94
CA ARG A 43 7.48 -20.65 10.53
C ARG A 43 8.24 -20.35 9.24
N TRP A 44 7.58 -19.80 8.23
CA TRP A 44 8.25 -19.43 6.98
C TRP A 44 9.35 -18.40 7.25
N ALA A 45 9.10 -17.39 8.10
CA ALA A 45 10.11 -16.40 8.46
C ALA A 45 11.30 -17.04 9.20
N ASP A 46 11.05 -17.94 10.15
CA ASP A 46 12.09 -18.64 10.92
C ASP A 46 12.97 -19.51 10.00
N GLU A 47 12.36 -20.26 9.06
CA GLU A 47 13.06 -21.07 8.04
C GLU A 47 13.94 -20.25 7.09
N HIS A 48 13.63 -18.96 6.93
CA HIS A 48 14.33 -18.03 6.02
C HIS A 48 15.19 -17.00 6.77
N GLU A 49 15.38 -17.15 8.08
CA GLU A 49 16.10 -16.20 8.93
C GLU A 49 15.58 -14.75 8.81
N MET A 50 14.28 -14.62 8.63
CA MET A 50 13.57 -13.36 8.51
C MET A 50 12.78 -13.04 9.78
N GLN A 51 12.34 -11.79 9.89
CA GLN A 51 11.79 -11.24 11.12
C GLN A 51 10.37 -10.73 10.88
N THR A 52 9.42 -11.30 11.59
CA THR A 52 8.05 -10.77 11.67
C THR A 52 7.97 -9.68 12.73
N LEU A 53 6.84 -8.97 12.79
CA LEU A 53 6.54 -8.05 13.90
C LEU A 53 6.70 -8.75 15.27
N THR A 54 6.25 -10.00 15.41
CA THR A 54 6.39 -10.73 16.68
C THR A 54 7.87 -10.97 17.00
N THR A 55 8.68 -11.38 16.01
CA THR A 55 10.11 -11.61 16.19
C THR A 55 10.81 -10.37 16.72
N VAL A 56 10.64 -9.22 16.05
CA VAL A 56 11.36 -7.99 16.44
C VAL A 56 10.86 -7.38 17.74
N MET A 57 9.56 -7.56 18.05
CA MET A 57 8.98 -7.08 19.31
C MET A 57 9.39 -7.91 20.52
N GLY A 58 9.77 -9.18 20.31
CA GLY A 58 10.32 -10.08 21.33
C GLY A 58 9.55 -10.02 22.66
N PRO A 59 10.21 -9.61 23.77
CA PRO A 59 9.59 -9.50 25.10
C PRO A 59 8.28 -8.70 25.18
N LEU A 60 8.06 -7.73 24.27
CA LEU A 60 6.85 -6.90 24.26
C LEU A 60 5.63 -7.66 23.72
N MET A 61 5.82 -8.74 22.98
CA MET A 61 4.74 -9.59 22.43
C MET A 61 4.74 -11.04 22.93
N ASP A 62 5.72 -11.42 23.75
CA ASP A 62 5.74 -12.72 24.42
C ASP A 62 4.82 -12.74 25.64
N ARG A 63 3.76 -13.56 25.60
CA ARG A 63 2.75 -13.65 26.66
C ARG A 63 3.31 -14.09 28.01
N SER A 64 4.44 -14.79 28.01
CA SER A 64 5.10 -15.27 29.23
C SER A 64 5.99 -14.21 29.86
N HIS A 65 6.34 -13.16 29.10
CA HIS A 65 7.26 -12.13 29.55
C HIS A 65 6.53 -11.00 30.30
N PRO A 66 7.06 -10.49 31.42
CA PRO A 66 6.41 -9.43 32.22
C PRO A 66 6.22 -8.11 31.47
N LEU A 67 7.08 -7.82 30.48
CA LEU A 67 6.96 -6.62 29.62
C LEU A 67 5.79 -6.70 28.62
N CYS A 68 5.19 -7.88 28.40
CA CYS A 68 4.09 -7.99 27.48
C CYS A 68 2.79 -7.43 28.10
N LEU A 69 2.33 -6.31 27.54
CA LEU A 69 1.13 -5.63 28.01
C LEU A 69 -0.18 -6.36 27.68
N ARG A 70 -0.13 -7.53 27.04
CA ARG A 70 -1.32 -8.26 26.59
C ARG A 70 -2.28 -8.61 27.72
N ASN A 71 -1.76 -9.03 28.88
CA ASN A 71 -2.59 -9.41 30.02
C ASN A 71 -3.03 -8.18 30.84
N GLN A 72 -2.39 -7.02 30.63
CA GLN A 72 -2.69 -5.75 31.30
C GLN A 72 -3.69 -4.89 30.52
N LYS A 73 -4.02 -5.28 29.28
CA LYS A 73 -4.88 -4.51 28.36
C LYS A 73 -6.16 -5.26 28.04
N SER A 74 -7.24 -4.50 27.85
CA SER A 74 -8.45 -5.04 27.24
C SER A 74 -8.18 -5.51 25.81
N ARG A 75 -9.03 -6.40 25.29
CA ARG A 75 -8.89 -6.93 23.92
C ARG A 75 -8.81 -5.82 22.86
N ASP A 76 -9.62 -4.78 22.99
CA ASP A 76 -9.62 -3.65 22.06
C ASP A 76 -8.37 -2.76 22.22
N ALA A 77 -7.91 -2.53 23.47
CA ALA A 77 -6.69 -1.78 23.73
C ALA A 77 -5.44 -2.51 23.22
N TRP A 78 -5.37 -3.83 23.40
CA TRP A 78 -4.34 -4.66 22.80
C TRP A 78 -4.39 -4.61 21.26
N GLY A 79 -5.59 -4.63 20.67
CA GLY A 79 -5.75 -4.47 19.22
C GLY A 79 -5.23 -3.12 18.71
N LYS A 80 -5.39 -2.02 19.47
CA LYS A 80 -4.80 -0.72 19.15
C LYS A 80 -3.28 -0.75 19.29
N TYR A 81 -2.77 -1.31 20.38
CA TYR A 81 -1.33 -1.47 20.62
C TYR A 81 -0.65 -2.21 19.46
N VAL A 82 -1.19 -3.35 19.02
CA VAL A 82 -0.64 -4.12 17.90
C VAL A 82 -0.67 -3.33 16.58
N LYS A 83 -1.72 -2.54 16.32
CA LYS A 83 -1.78 -1.65 15.14
C LYS A 83 -0.71 -0.55 15.19
N GLY A 84 -0.47 0.00 16.37
CA GLY A 84 0.60 0.96 16.59
C GLY A 84 1.98 0.35 16.36
N ALA A 85 2.26 -0.81 16.96
CA ALA A 85 3.52 -1.54 16.77
C ALA A 85 3.74 -1.93 15.30
N SER A 86 2.68 -2.34 14.60
CA SER A 86 2.67 -2.61 13.16
C SER A 86 3.02 -1.36 12.34
N ALA A 87 2.52 -0.17 12.72
CA ALA A 87 2.87 1.09 12.07
C ALA A 87 4.35 1.48 12.29
N VAL A 88 4.86 1.35 13.51
CA VAL A 88 6.28 1.60 13.81
C VAL A 88 7.17 0.60 13.06
N PHE A 89 6.80 -0.69 13.05
CA PHE A 89 7.52 -1.72 12.29
C PHE A 89 7.61 -1.39 10.80
N ALA A 90 6.49 -1.02 10.17
CA ALA A 90 6.47 -0.59 8.78
C ALA A 90 7.33 0.67 8.53
N TRP A 91 7.39 1.61 9.48
CA TRP A 91 8.24 2.78 9.39
C TRP A 91 9.74 2.44 9.44
N TYR A 92 10.15 1.47 10.27
CA TYR A 92 11.54 0.98 10.24
C TYR A 92 11.86 0.27 8.93
N ILE A 93 10.93 -0.56 8.43
CA ILE A 93 11.06 -1.24 7.14
C ILE A 93 11.27 -0.23 6.01
N SER A 94 10.54 0.90 6.03
CA SER A 94 10.58 1.88 4.95
C SER A 94 11.91 2.64 4.83
N ARG A 95 12.83 2.46 5.79
CA ARG A 95 14.23 2.93 5.74
C ARG A 95 15.17 1.91 5.08
N GLY A 96 14.68 0.71 4.81
CA GLY A 96 15.37 -0.35 4.08
C GLY A 96 15.20 -0.24 2.57
N GLU A 97 15.76 -1.21 1.86
CA GLU A 97 15.68 -1.31 0.41
C GLU A 97 14.50 -2.17 -0.04
N ARG A 98 14.17 -3.21 0.72
CA ARG A 98 13.13 -4.17 0.34
C ARG A 98 12.40 -4.72 1.56
N VAL A 99 11.21 -5.24 1.29
CA VAL A 99 10.42 -6.03 2.24
C VAL A 99 9.75 -7.19 1.52
N THR A 100 9.67 -8.33 2.20
CA THR A 100 8.93 -9.49 1.72
C THR A 100 7.52 -9.50 2.30
N VAL A 101 6.52 -9.78 1.46
CA VAL A 101 5.12 -9.92 1.85
C VAL A 101 4.65 -11.32 1.53
N LEU A 102 4.23 -12.05 2.56
CA LEU A 102 3.60 -13.36 2.39
C LEU A 102 2.11 -13.20 2.16
N SER A 103 1.57 -13.90 1.17
CA SER A 103 0.15 -13.86 0.85
C SER A 103 -0.36 -15.14 0.19
N PRO A 104 -1.68 -15.37 0.17
CA PRO A 104 -2.29 -16.31 -0.76
C PRO A 104 -1.90 -16.01 -2.22
N PRO A 105 -1.87 -17.02 -3.09
CA PRO A 105 -1.57 -16.80 -4.51
C PRO A 105 -2.66 -15.97 -5.21
N PRO A 106 -2.33 -15.33 -6.35
CA PRO A 106 -3.31 -14.77 -7.27
C PRO A 106 -4.41 -15.78 -7.63
N PRO A 107 -5.64 -15.30 -7.91
CA PRO A 107 -6.04 -13.90 -8.05
C PRO A 107 -6.36 -13.18 -6.72
N GLU A 108 -6.71 -13.89 -5.65
CA GLU A 108 -7.17 -13.31 -4.38
C GLU A 108 -6.04 -13.22 -3.32
N ARG A 109 -5.07 -12.34 -3.56
CA ARG A 109 -3.91 -12.15 -2.65
C ARG A 109 -4.23 -11.49 -1.32
N PHE A 110 -5.25 -10.63 -1.29
CA PHE A 110 -5.55 -9.80 -0.14
C PHE A 110 -7.01 -9.87 0.26
N HIS A 111 -7.28 -9.51 1.52
CA HIS A 111 -8.66 -9.43 1.98
C HIS A 111 -9.42 -8.36 1.17
N PRO A 112 -10.61 -8.67 0.64
CA PRO A 112 -11.39 -7.74 -0.18
C PRO A 112 -11.86 -6.47 0.53
N SER A 113 -11.75 -6.41 1.86
CA SER A 113 -12.19 -5.25 2.65
C SER A 113 -11.13 -4.15 2.73
N GLY A 114 -9.87 -4.44 2.41
CA GLY A 114 -8.74 -3.55 2.71
C GLY A 114 -8.44 -3.38 4.19
N GLY A 115 -9.13 -4.11 5.08
CA GLY A 115 -9.11 -3.87 6.53
C GLY A 115 -8.03 -4.63 7.31
N THR A 116 -7.11 -5.32 6.63
CA THR A 116 -5.98 -5.98 7.30
C THR A 116 -4.97 -4.94 7.75
N ASN A 117 -4.15 -5.27 8.77
CA ASN A 117 -3.08 -4.37 9.21
C ASN A 117 -2.12 -4.07 8.05
N TYR A 118 -1.77 -5.08 7.26
CA TYR A 118 -0.98 -4.90 6.05
C TYR A 118 -1.59 -3.84 5.11
N GLN A 119 -2.83 -4.01 4.67
CA GLN A 119 -3.44 -3.10 3.69
C GLN A 119 -3.74 -1.70 4.25
N ALA A 120 -4.18 -1.61 5.50
CA ALA A 120 -4.68 -0.36 6.07
C ALA A 120 -3.59 0.50 6.73
N ILE A 121 -2.45 -0.09 7.10
CA ILE A 121 -1.41 0.53 7.91
C ILE A 121 -0.03 0.32 7.27
N GLU A 122 0.41 -0.93 7.12
CA GLU A 122 1.81 -1.22 6.80
C GLU A 122 2.15 -0.85 5.35
N GLU A 123 1.30 -1.27 4.40
CA GLU A 123 1.49 -1.07 2.96
C GLU A 123 1.60 0.42 2.59
N PRO A 124 0.69 1.33 3.03
CA PRO A 124 0.86 2.77 2.77
C PRO A 124 2.15 3.36 3.33
N ILE A 125 2.62 2.88 4.50
CA ILE A 125 3.86 3.36 5.12
C ILE A 125 5.08 2.92 4.32
N VAL A 126 5.18 1.63 3.98
CA VAL A 126 6.34 1.10 3.24
C VAL A 126 6.41 1.65 1.82
N LYS A 127 5.26 1.99 1.21
CA LYS A 127 5.20 2.68 -0.09
C LYS A 127 5.52 4.18 -0.02
N GLY A 128 5.62 4.76 1.18
CA GLY A 128 5.85 6.20 1.36
C GLY A 128 4.63 7.07 1.07
N GLU A 129 3.41 6.51 1.04
CA GLU A 129 2.18 7.25 0.74
C GLU A 129 1.84 8.30 1.81
N LEU A 130 2.43 8.18 3.00
CA LEU A 130 2.24 9.08 4.14
C LEU A 130 3.36 10.13 4.28
N GLY A 131 4.16 10.35 3.24
CA GLY A 131 5.31 11.28 3.29
C GLY A 131 6.53 10.71 4.03
N THR A 132 6.52 9.41 4.31
CA THR A 132 7.64 8.68 4.91
C THR A 132 8.65 8.25 3.83
N ASN A 133 9.82 7.79 4.28
CA ASN A 133 10.72 7.03 3.40
C ASN A 133 9.94 5.86 2.79
N THR A 134 10.36 5.44 1.61
CA THR A 134 9.77 4.33 0.87
C THR A 134 10.84 3.26 0.66
N VAL A 135 10.44 2.00 0.70
CA VAL A 135 11.32 0.91 0.25
C VAL A 135 11.63 1.11 -1.24
N LEU A 136 12.67 0.47 -1.76
CA LEU A 136 12.93 0.44 -3.21
C LEU A 136 12.02 -0.56 -3.92
N ARG A 137 11.68 -1.67 -3.26
CA ARG A 137 10.73 -2.65 -3.80
C ARG A 137 10.01 -3.47 -2.72
N ILE A 138 8.84 -3.97 -3.08
CA ILE A 138 8.09 -4.95 -2.29
C ILE A 138 8.09 -6.26 -3.08
N GLU A 139 8.62 -7.31 -2.46
CA GLU A 139 8.66 -8.66 -3.00
C GLU A 139 7.54 -9.50 -2.38
N MET A 140 6.91 -10.36 -3.16
CA MET A 140 5.82 -11.21 -2.71
C MET A 140 6.17 -12.69 -2.85
N VAL A 141 5.72 -13.48 -1.89
CA VAL A 141 5.90 -14.94 -1.86
C VAL A 141 4.59 -15.60 -1.46
N HIS A 142 4.35 -16.81 -1.98
CA HIS A 142 3.16 -17.61 -1.72
C HIS A 142 3.51 -18.97 -1.10
N PRO A 143 3.74 -19.03 0.23
CA PRO A 143 4.15 -20.26 0.92
C PRO A 143 3.18 -21.44 0.76
N THR A 144 1.90 -21.16 0.48
CA THR A 144 0.87 -22.21 0.32
C THR A 144 0.93 -22.95 -1.02
N VAL A 145 1.77 -22.51 -1.96
CA VAL A 145 1.86 -23.08 -3.31
C VAL A 145 3.05 -24.01 -3.39
N LYS A 146 2.78 -25.31 -3.53
CA LYS A 146 3.82 -26.33 -3.68
C LYS A 146 4.72 -26.04 -4.89
N GLY A 147 6.03 -26.03 -4.69
CA GLY A 147 7.03 -25.68 -5.70
C GLY A 147 7.21 -24.17 -5.94
N ALA A 148 6.46 -23.32 -5.25
CA ALA A 148 6.58 -21.86 -5.31
C ALA A 148 6.74 -21.22 -3.91
N GLU A 149 7.04 -22.03 -2.90
CA GLU A 149 7.07 -21.63 -1.49
C GLU A 149 8.08 -20.51 -1.23
N ASN A 150 9.13 -20.46 -2.04
CA ASN A 150 10.27 -19.54 -1.92
C ASN A 150 10.47 -18.73 -3.20
N ILE A 151 9.45 -18.63 -4.06
CA ILE A 151 9.53 -17.91 -5.32
C ILE A 151 9.06 -16.48 -5.11
N TYR A 152 10.01 -15.56 -5.21
CA TYR A 152 9.79 -14.13 -5.09
C TYR A 152 9.42 -13.54 -6.45
N TYR A 153 8.54 -12.56 -6.43
CA TYR A 153 8.31 -11.67 -7.56
C TYR A 153 7.96 -10.27 -7.05
N GLN A 154 8.23 -9.25 -7.85
CA GLN A 154 8.00 -7.88 -7.41
C GLN A 154 6.52 -7.49 -7.56
N ILE A 155 5.99 -6.77 -6.58
CA ILE A 155 4.62 -6.20 -6.64
C ILE A 155 4.59 -4.67 -6.58
N TRP A 156 5.71 -4.06 -6.22
CA TRP A 156 5.90 -2.61 -6.20
C TRP A 156 7.39 -2.30 -6.34
N PRO A 157 7.80 -1.27 -7.11
CA PRO A 157 6.96 -0.33 -7.84
C PRO A 157 6.41 -0.89 -9.18
N VAL A 158 7.02 -1.96 -9.70
CA VAL A 158 6.52 -2.69 -10.88
C VAL A 158 5.87 -3.99 -10.41
N ASP A 159 4.64 -4.24 -10.86
CA ASP A 159 3.89 -5.46 -10.52
C ASP A 159 4.15 -6.55 -11.57
N GLU A 160 4.83 -7.61 -11.15
CA GLU A 160 5.20 -8.78 -11.95
C GLU A 160 4.28 -9.99 -11.69
N THR A 161 3.09 -9.77 -11.12
CA THR A 161 2.13 -10.85 -10.85
C THR A 161 1.82 -11.66 -12.12
N THR A 162 1.77 -11.03 -13.29
CA THR A 162 1.51 -11.73 -14.56
C THR A 162 2.58 -12.76 -14.90
N THR A 163 3.86 -12.46 -14.62
CA THR A 163 4.98 -13.39 -14.80
C THR A 163 4.85 -14.58 -13.86
N TRP A 164 4.46 -14.33 -12.60
CA TRP A 164 4.22 -15.39 -11.64
C TRP A 164 3.04 -16.29 -12.07
N THR A 165 1.91 -15.69 -12.47
CA THR A 165 0.73 -16.42 -12.96
C THR A 165 1.02 -17.22 -14.23
N ALA A 166 1.85 -16.71 -15.14
CA ALA A 166 2.26 -17.46 -16.32
C ALA A 166 3.06 -18.73 -15.98
N LYS A 167 3.83 -18.70 -14.88
CA LYS A 167 4.67 -19.82 -14.45
C LYS A 167 3.89 -20.88 -13.63
N PHE A 168 3.00 -20.45 -12.74
CA PHE A 168 2.31 -21.35 -11.79
C PHE A 168 0.81 -21.54 -12.08
N GLY A 169 0.28 -20.80 -13.06
CA GLY A 169 -1.13 -20.80 -13.42
C GLY A 169 -2.01 -20.00 -12.45
N GLU A 170 -3.27 -19.83 -12.83
CA GLU A 170 -4.33 -19.44 -11.90
C GLU A 170 -4.71 -20.68 -11.10
N LEU A 171 -4.15 -20.79 -9.89
CA LEU A 171 -4.56 -21.86 -9.00
C LEU A 171 -6.02 -21.63 -8.64
N ASN A 172 -6.84 -22.69 -8.74
CA ASN A 172 -8.19 -22.74 -8.17
C ASN A 172 -8.08 -22.63 -6.65
N ALA A 173 -7.79 -21.42 -6.16
CA ALA A 173 -7.86 -21.10 -4.76
C ALA A 173 -9.32 -21.29 -4.37
N GLN A 174 -9.62 -22.42 -3.72
CA GLN A 174 -10.90 -22.59 -3.05
C GLN A 174 -11.24 -21.27 -2.36
N LYS A 175 -12.39 -20.67 -2.71
CA LYS A 175 -12.79 -19.33 -2.25
C LYS A 175 -12.44 -19.20 -0.78
N ARG A 176 -11.42 -18.40 -0.49
CA ARG A 176 -10.87 -18.33 0.86
C ARG A 176 -11.94 -17.78 1.76
N ARG A 177 -12.20 -18.50 2.86
CA ARG A 177 -13.06 -17.99 3.93
C ARG A 177 -12.27 -16.95 4.72
N TRP A 178 -12.31 -15.71 4.23
CA TRP A 178 -11.71 -14.57 4.91
C TRP A 178 -12.33 -14.40 6.30
N ARG A 179 -11.49 -14.24 7.33
CA ARG A 179 -11.98 -13.87 8.67
C ARG A 179 -12.61 -12.49 8.60
N MET A 180 -13.73 -12.28 9.29
CA MET A 180 -14.31 -10.94 9.38
C MET A 180 -13.32 -9.95 9.99
N VAL A 181 -13.03 -8.87 9.26
CA VAL A 181 -12.28 -7.72 9.75
C VAL A 181 -13.20 -6.50 9.84
N LYS A 182 -13.05 -5.71 10.91
CA LYS A 182 -13.73 -4.41 11.03
C LYS A 182 -13.24 -3.51 9.89
N LYS A 183 -14.12 -2.73 9.26
CA LYS A 183 -13.71 -1.69 8.30
C LYS A 183 -12.82 -0.69 9.05
N VAL A 184 -11.53 -0.67 8.72
CA VAL A 184 -10.59 0.31 9.26
C VAL A 184 -10.67 1.53 8.34
N LYS A 185 -10.88 2.73 8.91
CA LYS A 185 -10.62 3.96 8.16
C LYS A 185 -9.12 3.96 7.86
N THR A 186 -8.72 3.87 6.59
CA THR A 186 -7.34 4.01 6.13
C THR A 186 -6.66 5.16 6.86
N LEU A 187 -5.37 5.03 7.16
CA LEU A 187 -4.57 6.17 7.63
C LEU A 187 -4.57 7.24 6.53
N SER A 188 -5.61 8.08 6.51
CA SER A 188 -5.61 9.35 5.82
C SER A 188 -5.42 10.37 6.92
N ASN A 189 -4.19 10.88 6.99
CA ASN A 189 -3.78 12.14 7.57
C ASN A 189 -2.28 12.24 7.30
N LYS A 190 -1.85 13.42 6.83
CA LYS A 190 -0.44 13.78 6.71
C LYS A 190 0.20 13.50 8.07
N LEU A 191 1.21 12.64 8.13
CA LEU A 191 2.13 12.61 9.26
C LEU A 191 2.70 14.05 9.29
N GLY A 192 2.27 14.82 10.29
CA GLY A 192 2.36 16.28 10.25
C GLY A 192 3.77 16.76 10.01
N ASP A 193 3.89 17.70 9.08
CA ASP A 193 5.10 18.49 8.77
C ASP A 193 5.44 19.50 9.89
N THR A 194 5.00 19.23 11.11
CA THR A 194 5.11 20.10 12.28
C THR A 194 5.51 19.22 13.45
N ASP A 195 6.83 19.05 13.63
CA ASP A 195 7.54 18.72 14.88
C ASP A 195 8.97 18.20 14.63
N ILE A 196 9.43 18.15 13.37
CA ILE A 196 10.83 17.81 13.03
C ILE A 196 11.79 18.99 13.33
N THR A 197 11.31 20.23 13.46
CA THR A 197 12.15 21.42 13.67
C THR A 197 12.52 21.73 15.12
N LYS A 198 11.96 21.03 16.13
CA LYS A 198 12.31 21.29 17.55
C LYS A 198 13.28 20.27 18.17
N ALA A 199 13.53 19.13 17.53
CA ALA A 199 14.45 18.11 18.06
C ALA A 199 15.92 18.32 17.65
N THR A 200 16.21 19.21 16.70
CA THR A 200 17.57 19.40 16.15
C THR A 200 18.38 20.49 16.87
N GLN A 201 17.81 21.19 17.86
CA GLN A 201 18.51 22.25 18.60
C GLN A 201 19.25 21.78 19.85
N GLN A 202 19.21 20.48 20.19
CA GLN A 202 19.82 19.99 21.44
C GLN A 202 21.16 19.26 21.28
N TYR A 203 21.63 18.97 20.06
CA TYR A 203 22.97 18.41 19.83
C TYR A 203 23.58 19.02 18.57
N GLY A 204 24.47 19.98 18.77
CA GLY A 204 25.20 20.65 17.69
C GLY A 204 26.15 19.68 16.99
N VAL A 205 25.98 19.54 15.68
CA VAL A 205 27.00 19.02 14.77
C VAL A 205 26.96 19.90 13.52
N GLU A 206 28.11 20.51 13.21
CA GLU A 206 28.30 21.44 12.11
C GLU A 206 28.08 20.82 10.73
N HIS A 207 27.69 21.68 9.78
CA HIS A 207 27.43 21.37 8.39
C HIS A 207 28.71 21.16 7.55
N GLY A 208 28.69 20.14 6.70
CA GLY A 208 29.52 20.01 5.49
C GLY A 208 28.64 19.95 4.21
N PRO A 209 29.19 20.25 3.01
CA PRO A 209 28.46 20.93 1.95
C PRO A 209 27.52 20.06 1.11
N ILE A 210 26.54 20.76 0.53
CA ILE A 210 25.42 20.28 -0.30
C ILE A 210 25.94 19.61 -1.58
N SER A 211 25.52 18.35 -1.80
CA SER A 211 25.87 17.53 -2.96
C SER A 211 25.00 17.87 -4.19
N PRO A 212 25.50 17.76 -5.44
CA PRO A 212 24.81 18.09 -6.71
C PRO A 212 23.53 17.31 -7.06
N HIS A 213 22.98 16.53 -6.12
CA HIS A 213 21.88 15.59 -6.37
C HIS A 213 20.48 16.20 -6.23
N GLN A 214 20.37 17.46 -5.83
CA GLN A 214 19.09 18.16 -5.67
C GLN A 214 18.57 18.76 -6.98
N GLU A 215 19.42 19.30 -7.86
CA GLU A 215 19.00 19.87 -9.15
C GLU A 215 18.44 18.80 -10.11
N ALA A 216 19.06 17.61 -10.17
CA ALA A 216 18.56 16.51 -11.01
C ALA A 216 17.20 15.95 -10.55
N LYS A 217 16.86 16.10 -9.25
CA LYS A 217 15.55 15.67 -8.71
C LYS A 217 14.44 16.67 -9.01
N GLU A 218 14.74 17.97 -9.11
CA GLU A 218 13.75 18.98 -9.49
C GLU A 218 13.43 18.93 -10.99
N GLU A 219 14.43 18.78 -11.87
CA GLU A 219 14.20 18.64 -13.32
C GLU A 219 13.38 17.38 -13.67
N ALA A 220 13.63 16.26 -13.00
CA ALA A 220 12.87 15.02 -13.19
C ALA A 220 11.40 15.18 -12.74
N LYS A 221 11.15 15.97 -11.68
CA LYS A 221 9.82 16.21 -11.13
C LYS A 221 9.01 17.17 -12.02
N GLU A 222 9.65 18.20 -12.58
CA GLU A 222 9.01 19.12 -13.53
C GLU A 222 8.65 18.42 -14.84
N THR A 223 9.55 17.55 -15.34
CA THR A 223 9.32 16.78 -16.57
C THR A 223 8.16 15.78 -16.42
N ALA A 224 8.04 15.16 -15.24
CA ALA A 224 6.93 14.26 -14.92
C ALA A 224 5.58 15.00 -14.81
N GLU A 225 5.56 16.19 -14.22
CA GLU A 225 4.35 17.02 -14.17
C GLU A 225 3.89 17.49 -15.55
N ARG A 226 4.81 17.91 -16.43
CA ARG A 226 4.50 18.31 -17.81
C ARG A 226 3.86 17.15 -18.59
N LYS A 227 4.42 15.93 -18.50
CA LYS A 227 3.84 14.72 -19.14
C LYS A 227 2.44 14.38 -18.60
N LYS A 228 2.21 14.57 -17.30
CA LYS A 228 0.90 14.32 -16.67
C LYS A 228 -0.16 15.34 -17.09
N LYS A 229 0.21 16.62 -17.21
CA LYS A 229 -0.66 17.70 -17.73
C LYS A 229 -1.02 17.47 -19.21
N GLU A 230 -0.06 17.04 -20.03
CA GLU A 230 -0.30 16.77 -21.44
C GLU A 230 -1.23 15.57 -21.68
N LYS A 231 -1.05 14.47 -20.92
CA LYS A 231 -1.93 13.30 -20.98
C LYS A 231 -3.37 13.63 -20.56
N LYS A 232 -3.54 14.52 -19.57
CA LYS A 232 -4.86 15.02 -19.13
C LYS A 232 -5.53 15.89 -20.20
N LYS A 233 -4.75 16.72 -20.92
CA LYS A 233 -5.24 17.54 -22.04
C LYS A 233 -5.70 16.69 -23.23
N LYS A 234 -4.92 15.69 -23.64
CA LYS A 234 -5.29 14.74 -24.71
C LYS A 234 -6.56 13.95 -24.38
N LYS A 235 -6.72 13.48 -23.14
CA LYS A 235 -7.93 12.77 -22.71
C LYS A 235 -9.18 13.67 -22.70
N LYS A 236 -9.02 14.97 -22.42
CA LYS A 236 -10.13 15.94 -22.45
C LYS A 236 -10.56 16.27 -23.89
N MET A 237 -9.62 16.37 -24.82
CA MET A 237 -9.91 16.62 -26.24
C MET A 237 -10.65 15.44 -26.89
N ALA A 238 -10.19 14.20 -26.65
CA ALA A 238 -10.86 12.99 -27.18
C ALA A 238 -12.32 12.87 -26.70
N LYS A 239 -12.59 13.22 -25.43
CA LYS A 239 -13.96 13.20 -24.88
C LYS A 239 -14.86 14.26 -25.50
N ASN A 240 -14.31 15.40 -25.94
CA ASN A 240 -15.09 16.44 -26.60
C ASN A 240 -15.41 16.06 -28.06
N GLU A 241 -14.46 15.50 -28.80
CA GLU A 241 -14.70 15.01 -30.17
C GLU A 241 -15.76 13.90 -30.21
N GLU A 242 -15.75 13.00 -29.22
CA GLU A 242 -16.75 11.93 -29.15
C GLU A 242 -18.16 12.49 -28.91
N LYS A 243 -18.26 13.55 -28.09
CA LYS A 243 -19.52 14.23 -27.79
C LYS A 243 -20.06 15.00 -29.00
N GLU A 244 -19.20 15.69 -29.74
CA GLU A 244 -19.59 16.38 -30.99
C GLU A 244 -20.07 15.40 -32.06
N LYS A 245 -19.39 14.26 -32.25
CA LYS A 245 -19.81 13.21 -33.18
C LYS A 245 -21.17 12.61 -32.81
N GLU A 246 -21.49 12.52 -31.53
CA GLU A 246 -22.80 12.03 -31.06
C GLU A 246 -23.92 13.04 -31.32
N GLU A 247 -23.66 14.34 -31.12
CA GLU A 247 -24.62 15.40 -31.41
C GLU A 247 -24.89 15.56 -32.91
N GLU A 248 -23.85 15.45 -33.75
CA GLU A 248 -23.99 15.51 -35.20
C GLU A 248 -24.84 14.34 -35.75
N LYS A 249 -24.66 13.12 -35.20
CA LYS A 249 -25.50 11.96 -35.52
C LYS A 249 -26.96 12.19 -35.11
N LYS A 250 -27.21 12.77 -33.93
CA LYS A 250 -28.56 13.10 -33.47
C LYS A 250 -29.23 14.16 -34.37
N GLY A 251 -28.48 15.14 -34.85
CA GLY A 251 -28.94 16.14 -35.83
C GLY A 251 -29.39 15.51 -37.15
N LYS A 252 -28.54 14.66 -37.75
CA LYS A 252 -28.82 13.96 -39.02
C LYS A 252 -30.04 13.05 -38.93
N ILE A 253 -30.27 12.40 -37.77
CA ILE A 253 -31.45 11.56 -37.54
C ILE A 253 -32.74 12.39 -37.47
N LYS A 254 -32.71 13.56 -36.82
CA LYS A 254 -33.87 14.46 -36.74
C LYS A 254 -34.24 15.03 -38.11
N GLU A 255 -33.27 15.39 -38.94
CA GLU A 255 -33.50 15.93 -40.28
C GLU A 255 -34.11 14.88 -41.22
N LYS A 256 -33.62 13.63 -41.18
CA LYS A 256 -34.20 12.51 -41.94
C LYS A 256 -35.66 12.23 -41.54
N LYS A 257 -35.99 12.30 -40.24
CA LYS A 257 -37.38 12.15 -39.77
C LYS A 257 -38.28 13.29 -40.27
N LYS A 258 -37.78 14.52 -40.34
CA LYS A 258 -38.53 15.69 -40.84
C LYS A 258 -38.80 15.59 -42.36
N LYS A 259 -37.81 15.17 -43.15
CA LYS A 259 -37.97 14.92 -44.60
C LYS A 259 -38.97 13.79 -44.90
N ARG A 260 -38.95 12.69 -44.13
CA ARG A 260 -39.95 11.61 -44.25
C ARG A 260 -41.38 12.08 -43.94
N LYS A 261 -41.56 12.89 -42.89
CA LYS A 261 -42.88 13.46 -42.56
C LYS A 261 -43.39 14.44 -43.62
N LYS A 262 -42.50 15.20 -44.29
CA LYS A 262 -42.89 16.12 -45.37
C LYS A 262 -43.31 15.36 -46.64
N LYS A 263 -42.55 14.33 -47.05
CA LYS A 263 -42.93 13.44 -48.16
C LYS A 263 -44.29 12.76 -47.93
N ALA A 264 -44.53 12.24 -46.72
CA ALA A 264 -45.80 11.59 -46.39
C ALA A 264 -47.01 12.56 -46.36
N LYS A 265 -46.77 13.86 -46.18
CA LYS A 265 -47.83 14.90 -46.28
C LYS A 265 -48.10 15.29 -47.74
N GLU A 266 -47.07 15.40 -48.57
CA GLU A 266 -47.22 15.70 -50.00
C GLU A 266 -47.87 14.55 -50.78
N GLU A 267 -47.61 13.29 -50.40
CA GLU A 267 -48.23 12.09 -51.01
C GLU A 267 -49.72 11.96 -50.65
N LYS A 268 -50.13 12.45 -49.47
CA LYS A 268 -51.54 12.51 -49.04
C LYS A 268 -52.34 13.66 -49.66
N ALA A 269 -51.67 14.65 -50.25
CA ALA A 269 -52.32 15.79 -50.90
C ALA A 269 -52.48 15.60 -52.43
N LYS A 270 -52.00 14.47 -52.97
CA LYS A 270 -52.10 14.10 -54.40
C LYS A 270 -53.05 12.92 -54.67
N LYS A 271 -53.80 12.49 -53.65
CA LYS A 271 -54.90 11.53 -53.71
C LYS A 271 -56.18 12.25 -53.36
#